data_AF-A0A8T4XKV4-F1
#
_entry.id   AF-A0A8T4XKV4-F1
#
_cell.length_a   1.000
_cell.length_b   1.000
_cell.length_c   1.000
_cell.angle_alpha   90.00
_cell.angle_beta   90.00
_cell.angle_gamma   90.00
#
_symmetry.space_group_name_H-M   'P 1'
#
loop_
_entity.id
_entity.type
_entity.pdbx_description
1 polymer ?
#
loop_
_entity_poly.entity_id
_entity_poly.type
_entity_poly.pdbx_seq_one_letter_code
_entity_poly.pdbx_strand_id
1 'polypeptide(L)'
;MNIEEQEFENEEEWVSKIAKKLVDSKMDGVALLFLESIGPTSHVWSQLARLYFQPLFILIGPDSEKLLAFAEKPENIEKLVKKIEEYQIQKEEEKKREKAEKKRKFWFFKS
;
A
#
# COMPACT_ATOMS: atom_id res chain seq x y z
N MET A 1 9.18 -30.91 -11.77
CA MET A 1 9.12 -29.45 -11.89
C MET A 1 8.87 -28.95 -10.47
N ASN A 2 9.89 -28.43 -9.80
CA ASN A 2 9.79 -27.98 -8.42
C ASN A 2 8.98 -26.69 -8.39
N ILE A 3 7.90 -26.67 -7.63
CA ILE A 3 6.94 -25.56 -7.56
C ILE A 3 7.34 -24.53 -6.48
N GLU A 4 8.45 -24.73 -5.77
CA GLU A 4 8.80 -23.97 -4.55
C GLU A 4 9.83 -22.83 -4.71
N GLU A 5 10.25 -22.43 -5.93
CA GLU A 5 11.37 -21.48 -6.10
C GLU A 5 11.08 -20.23 -6.95
N GLN A 6 9.81 -19.84 -7.11
CA GLN A 6 9.45 -18.58 -7.81
C GLN A 6 8.90 -17.49 -6.88
N GLU A 7 9.00 -17.67 -5.56
CA GLU A 7 8.42 -16.76 -4.59
C GLU A 7 9.39 -15.61 -4.26
N PHE A 8 8.93 -14.37 -4.36
CA PHE A 8 9.59 -13.13 -3.92
C PHE A 8 10.57 -12.41 -4.87
N GLU A 9 10.36 -12.42 -6.19
CA GLU A 9 11.29 -11.70 -7.10
C GLU A 9 11.42 -10.17 -6.85
N ASN A 10 10.55 -9.53 -6.05
CA ASN A 10 10.96 -8.45 -5.12
C ASN A 10 9.82 -8.07 -4.14
N GLU A 11 9.92 -8.43 -2.85
CA GLU A 11 8.95 -7.99 -1.82
C GLU A 11 8.79 -6.46 -1.80
N GLU A 12 9.86 -5.72 -2.09
CA GLU A 12 9.83 -4.25 -2.14
C GLU A 12 9.00 -3.70 -3.31
N GLU A 13 9.04 -4.37 -4.46
CA GLU A 13 8.23 -3.98 -5.61
C GLU A 13 6.75 -4.20 -5.31
N TRP A 14 6.44 -5.29 -4.60
CA TRP A 14 5.10 -5.60 -4.14
C TRP A 14 4.58 -4.58 -3.11
N VAL A 15 5.37 -4.26 -2.09
CA VAL A 15 5.10 -3.18 -1.13
C VAL A 15 4.77 -1.89 -1.88
N SER A 16 5.61 -1.52 -2.84
CA SER A 16 5.46 -0.30 -3.63
C SER A 16 4.19 -0.32 -4.48
N LYS A 17 3.89 -1.43 -5.16
CA LYS A 17 2.67 -1.57 -5.97
C LYS A 17 1.40 -1.45 -5.13
N ILE A 18 1.33 -2.13 -3.99
CA ILE A 18 0.16 -2.10 -3.10
C ILE A 18 0.00 -0.70 -2.50
N ALA A 19 1.05 -0.13 -1.94
CA ALA A 19 1.02 1.20 -1.33
C ALA A 19 0.54 2.26 -2.34
N LYS A 20 1.09 2.23 -3.56
CA LYS A 20 0.71 3.15 -4.64
C LYS A 20 -0.76 3.00 -5.00
N LYS A 21 -1.24 1.76 -5.16
CA LYS A 21 -2.65 1.48 -5.48
C LYS A 21 -3.60 2.02 -4.40
N LEU A 22 -3.26 1.87 -3.12
CA LEU A 22 -4.07 2.37 -2.00
C LEU A 22 -4.15 3.90 -1.96
N VAL A 23 -3.02 4.59 -2.13
CA VAL A 23 -2.95 6.06 -2.18
C VAL A 23 -3.64 6.60 -3.44
N ASP A 24 -3.54 5.88 -4.56
CA ASP A 24 -4.20 6.24 -5.82
C ASP A 24 -5.72 6.06 -5.78
N SER A 25 -6.21 5.03 -5.11
CA SER A 25 -7.64 4.80 -4.88
C SER A 25 -8.24 5.60 -3.71
N LYS A 26 -7.43 6.38 -2.97
CA LYS A 26 -7.83 7.09 -1.73
C LYS A 26 -8.33 6.15 -0.62
N MET A 27 -7.82 4.91 -0.61
CA MET A 27 -8.13 3.89 0.40
C MET A 27 -7.05 3.83 1.50
N ASP A 28 -5.97 4.59 1.34
CA ASP A 28 -4.83 4.70 2.24
C ASP A 28 -5.21 4.95 3.70
N GLY A 29 -6.12 5.89 3.99
CA GLY A 29 -6.53 6.17 5.38
C GLY A 29 -7.26 5.00 6.06
N VAL A 30 -8.13 4.30 5.33
CA VAL A 30 -8.85 3.12 5.86
C VAL A 30 -7.89 1.95 6.00
N ALA A 31 -6.96 1.77 5.06
CA ALA A 31 -5.95 0.73 5.11
C ALA A 31 -5.01 0.93 6.31
N LEU A 32 -4.52 2.15 6.55
CA LEU A 32 -3.66 2.44 7.71
C LEU A 32 -4.39 2.17 9.03
N LEU A 33 -5.61 2.70 9.20
CA LEU A 33 -6.42 2.46 10.40
C LEU A 33 -6.59 0.95 10.66
N PHE A 34 -6.83 0.18 9.61
CA PHE A 34 -6.97 -1.26 9.69
C PHE A 34 -5.66 -1.95 10.09
N LEU A 35 -4.55 -1.65 9.41
CA LEU A 35 -3.23 -2.25 9.65
C LEU A 35 -2.68 -1.90 11.05
N GLU A 36 -2.91 -0.67 11.52
CA GLU A 36 -2.48 -0.22 12.85
C GLU A 36 -3.33 -0.81 13.97
N SER A 37 -4.62 -1.08 13.74
CA SER A 37 -5.54 -1.56 14.78
C SER A 37 -5.21 -2.94 15.34
N ILE A 38 -4.48 -3.76 14.59
CA ILE A 38 -4.24 -5.18 14.93
C ILE A 38 -2.80 -5.41 15.38
N GLY A 39 -1.89 -4.47 15.13
CA GLY A 39 -0.48 -4.59 15.47
C GLY A 39 0.17 -5.79 14.77
N PRO A 40 0.93 -5.60 13.67
CA PRO A 40 1.51 -6.71 12.91
C PRO A 40 2.41 -7.62 13.78
N THR A 41 2.93 -7.10 14.89
CA THR A 41 3.76 -7.83 15.86
C THR A 41 3.00 -8.74 16.83
N SER A 42 1.67 -8.83 16.73
CA SER A 42 0.89 -9.72 17.59
C SER A 42 1.14 -11.20 17.23
N HIS A 43 1.20 -12.07 18.25
CA HIS A 43 1.39 -13.52 18.05
C HIS A 43 0.24 -14.17 17.24
N VAL A 44 -0.88 -13.49 17.09
CA VAL A 44 -2.08 -13.96 16.36
C VAL A 44 -2.19 -13.37 14.96
N TRP A 45 -1.23 -12.53 14.54
CA TRP A 45 -1.27 -11.80 13.27
C TRP A 45 -1.48 -12.71 12.06
N SER A 46 -0.74 -13.82 11.94
CA SER A 46 -0.85 -14.75 10.81
C SER A 46 -2.26 -15.36 10.67
N GLN A 47 -2.91 -15.65 11.81
CA GLN A 47 -4.27 -16.19 11.84
C GLN A 47 -5.31 -15.12 11.48
N LEU A 48 -5.09 -13.89 11.94
CA LEU A 48 -5.95 -12.75 11.62
C LEU A 48 -5.79 -12.34 10.15
N ALA A 49 -4.58 -12.29 9.61
CA ALA A 49 -4.32 -11.97 8.21
C ALA A 49 -5.12 -12.89 7.28
N ARG A 50 -5.13 -14.21 7.53
CA ARG A 50 -5.95 -15.16 6.77
C ARG A 50 -7.44 -14.83 6.80
N LEU A 51 -7.98 -14.53 7.98
CA LEU A 51 -9.41 -14.22 8.15
C LEU A 51 -9.80 -12.88 7.51
N TYR A 52 -8.96 -11.86 7.65
CA TYR A 52 -9.26 -10.50 7.21
C TYR A 52 -8.98 -10.25 5.73
N PHE A 53 -7.97 -10.90 5.14
CA PHE A 53 -7.68 -10.75 3.72
C PHE A 53 -8.53 -11.67 2.84
N GLN A 54 -9.20 -12.68 3.42
CA GLN A 54 -10.10 -13.59 2.69
C GLN A 54 -11.14 -12.88 1.80
N PRO A 55 -11.88 -11.87 2.31
CA PRO A 55 -12.83 -11.11 1.49
C PRO A 55 -12.16 -10.26 0.40
N LEU A 56 -10.91 -9.85 0.62
CA LEU A 56 -10.12 -9.05 -0.33
C LEU A 56 -9.52 -9.90 -1.46
N PHE A 57 -9.42 -11.23 -1.29
CA PHE A 57 -8.93 -12.13 -2.34
C PHE A 57 -9.74 -12.04 -3.63
N ILE A 58 -11.06 -11.88 -3.51
CA ILE A 58 -11.96 -11.71 -4.67
C ILE A 58 -11.62 -10.44 -5.46
N LEU A 59 -11.17 -9.38 -4.79
CA LEU A 59 -10.83 -8.09 -5.40
C LEU A 59 -9.42 -8.07 -6.03
N ILE A 60 -8.56 -9.00 -5.62
CA ILE A 60 -7.12 -9.02 -5.98
C ILE A 60 -6.85 -10.09 -7.04
N GLY A 61 -7.76 -11.04 -7.23
CA GLY A 61 -7.72 -11.98 -8.34
C GLY A 61 -6.66 -13.08 -8.12
N PRO A 62 -6.04 -13.63 -9.18
CA PRO A 62 -5.16 -14.80 -9.09
C PRO A 62 -3.89 -14.60 -8.23
N ASP A 63 -3.59 -13.36 -7.85
CA ASP A 63 -2.45 -13.02 -6.99
C ASP A 63 -2.79 -13.02 -5.48
N SER A 64 -4.00 -13.49 -5.11
CA SER A 64 -4.47 -13.49 -3.72
C SER A 64 -3.63 -14.34 -2.76
N GLU A 65 -3.13 -15.50 -3.21
CA GLU A 65 -2.27 -16.37 -2.39
C GLU A 65 -0.92 -15.71 -2.10
N LYS A 66 -0.35 -15.02 -3.10
CA LYS A 66 0.89 -14.26 -2.94
C LYS A 66 0.72 -13.11 -1.96
N LEU A 67 -0.42 -12.42 -2.03
CA LEU A 67 -0.74 -11.37 -1.06
C LEU A 67 -0.87 -11.92 0.36
N LEU A 68 -1.49 -13.09 0.52
CA LEU A 68 -1.61 -13.72 1.84
C LEU A 68 -0.22 -14.08 2.39
N ALA A 69 0.60 -14.76 1.59
CA ALA A 69 1.97 -15.12 1.99
C ALA A 69 2.82 -13.87 2.31
N PHE A 70 2.63 -12.78 1.56
CA PHE A 70 3.24 -11.49 1.85
C PHE A 70 2.74 -10.92 3.19
N ALA A 71 1.43 -10.93 3.42
CA ALA A 71 0.80 -10.35 4.60
C ALA A 71 1.03 -11.14 5.88
N GLU A 72 1.34 -12.43 5.80
CA GLU A 72 1.67 -13.27 6.96
C GLU A 72 2.96 -12.86 7.66
N LYS A 73 3.90 -12.18 6.96
CA LYS A 73 5.14 -11.66 7.55
C LYS A 73 4.90 -10.27 8.15
N PRO A 74 5.01 -10.07 9.47
CA PRO A 74 4.82 -8.77 10.12
C PRO A 74 5.69 -7.66 9.52
N GLU A 75 6.93 -7.97 9.15
CA GLU A 75 7.90 -7.02 8.60
C GLU A 75 7.44 -6.46 7.25
N ASN A 76 6.72 -7.26 6.47
CA ASN A 76 6.16 -6.83 5.19
C ASN A 76 5.00 -5.83 5.38
N ILE A 77 4.22 -6.00 6.44
CA ILE A 77 3.16 -5.07 6.81
C ILE A 77 3.75 -3.76 7.32
N GLU A 78 4.80 -3.82 8.14
CA GLU A 78 5.50 -2.61 8.58
C GLU A 78 6.10 -1.83 7.40
N LYS A 79 6.73 -2.54 6.45
CA LYS A 79 7.22 -1.93 5.20
C LYS A 79 6.07 -1.32 4.40
N LEU A 80 4.92 -1.99 4.33
CA LEU A 80 3.74 -1.50 3.62
C LEU A 80 3.19 -0.22 4.26
N VAL A 81 3.03 -0.18 5.58
CA VAL A 81 2.58 1.02 6.32
C VAL A 81 3.49 2.21 6.01
N LYS A 82 4.81 2.06 6.19
CA LYS A 82 5.78 3.11 5.90
C LYS A 82 5.69 3.59 4.45
N LYS A 83 5.53 2.67 3.50
CA LYS A 83 5.42 3.01 2.07
C LYS A 83 4.13 3.77 1.74
N ILE A 84 3.02 3.45 2.39
CA ILE A 84 1.76 4.20 2.24
C ILE A 84 1.97 5.64 2.71
N GLU A 85 2.57 5.86 3.87
CA GLU A 85 2.85 7.18 4.42
C GLU A 85 3.78 7.99 3.50
N GLU A 86 4.86 7.39 2.99
CA GLU A 86 5.76 8.00 2.01
C GLU A 86 4.99 8.51 0.77
N TYR A 87 4.10 7.69 0.22
CA TYR A 87 3.33 8.06 -0.97
C TYR A 87 2.21 9.06 -0.68
N GLN A 88 1.62 9.08 0.52
CA GLN A 88 0.70 10.14 0.93
C GLN A 88 1.38 11.50 0.91
N ILE A 89 2.58 11.59 1.50
CA ILE A 89 3.38 12.81 1.55
C ILE A 89 3.72 13.27 0.12
N GLN A 90 4.25 12.37 -0.71
CA GLN A 90 4.60 12.67 -2.11
C GLN A 90 3.40 13.22 -2.89
N LYS A 91 2.23 12.56 -2.77
CA LYS A 91 1.01 12.98 -3.47
C LYS A 91 0.47 14.32 -2.97
N GLU A 92 0.63 14.62 -1.68
CA GLU A 92 0.26 15.93 -1.14
C GLU A 92 1.18 17.04 -1.65
N GLU A 93 2.49 16.77 -1.70
CA GLU A 93 3.48 17.69 -2.26
C GLU A 93 3.25 17.97 -3.74
N GLU A 94 2.99 16.94 -4.55
CA GLU A 94 2.64 17.08 -5.96
C GLU A 94 1.41 17.99 -6.14
N LYS A 95 0.34 17.74 -5.37
CA LYS A 95 -0.86 18.61 -5.40
C LYS A 95 -0.56 20.05 -5.00
N LYS A 96 0.34 20.27 -4.04
CA LYS A 96 0.76 21.63 -3.63
C LYS A 96 1.56 22.32 -4.75
N ARG A 97 2.49 21.60 -5.40
CA ARG A 97 3.29 22.10 -6.52
C ARG A 97 2.41 22.45 -7.71
N GLU A 98 1.50 21.58 -8.11
CA GLU A 98 0.55 21.84 -9.20
C GLU A 98 -0.33 23.08 -8.93
N LYS A 99 -0.83 23.23 -7.69
CA LYS A 99 -1.60 24.41 -7.28
C LYS A 99 -0.75 25.68 -7.35
N ALA A 100 0.51 25.64 -6.91
CA ALA A 100 1.42 26.77 -6.96
C ALA A 100 1.74 27.18 -8.40
N GLU A 101 2.01 26.21 -9.29
CA GLU A 101 2.26 26.48 -10.71
C GLU A 101 1.03 27.05 -11.42
N LYS A 102 -0.16 26.50 -11.17
CA LYS A 102 -1.42 27.04 -11.71
C LYS A 102 -1.64 28.49 -11.27
N LYS A 103 -1.39 28.81 -10.00
CA LYS A 103 -1.46 30.18 -9.48
C LYS A 103 -0.45 31.11 -10.13
N ARG A 104 0.81 30.66 -10.31
CA ARG A 104 1.85 31.44 -11.01
C ARG A 104 1.43 31.73 -12.45
N LYS A 105 1.07 30.71 -13.24
CA LYS A 105 0.63 30.87 -14.63
C LYS A 105 -0.59 31.79 -14.75
N PHE A 106 -1.55 31.65 -13.84
CA PHE A 106 -2.73 32.53 -13.78
C PHE A 106 -2.34 33.99 -13.52
N TRP A 107 -1.40 34.25 -12.62
CA TRP A 107 -0.93 35.62 -12.34
C TRP A 107 -0.13 36.21 -13.52
N PHE A 108 0.71 35.40 -14.17
CA PHE A 108 1.43 35.79 -15.39
C PHE A 108 0.51 36.13 -16.57
N PHE A 109 -0.62 35.44 -16.73
CA PHE A 109 -1.59 35.72 -17.80
C PHE A 109 -2.47 36.94 -17.52
N LYS A 110 -2.58 37.36 -16.25
CA LYS A 110 -3.41 38.49 -15.81
C LYS A 110 -2.64 39.82 -15.80
N SER A 111 -1.31 39.79 -15.86
CA SER A 111 -0.44 40.96 -15.94
C SER A 111 -0.14 41.36 -17.38
#